data_AF-A0A7Y8CI94-F1
#
_entry.id   AF-A0A7Y8CI94-F1
#
_cell.length_a   1.000
_cell.length_b   1.000
_cell.length_c   1.000
_cell.angle_alpha   90.00
_cell.angle_beta   90.00
_cell.angle_gamma   90.00
#
_symmetry.space_group_name_H-M   'P 1'
#
loop_
_entity.id
_entity.type
_entity.pdbx_description
1 polymer ?
#
loop_
_entity_poly.entity_id
_entity_poly.type
_entity_poly.pdbx_seq_one_letter_code
_entity_poly.pdbx_strand_id
1 'polypeptide(L)'
;MAKPFVLNLIDHIEPDLPVPSRRGRKPAVSDNPIAHIIAELSFPDTRPLWFDDIVFGSCLTSAGQSGNVCNVAMDEVVGALHLRTFEVQPLLDAGMAKRKAQRVIAAARHAAHGLFTYLIRRPELLERFEKEARIEAKLAYSHVALVPYTPLKEVPRHIVELREAGDYLAYGEALREFRLQGIH
;
A
#
# COMPACT_ATOMS: atom_id res chain seq x y z
N MET A 1 -16.73 -45.38 -70.28
CA MET A 1 -17.91 -44.58 -69.88
C MET A 1 -17.43 -43.24 -69.34
N ALA A 2 -18.02 -42.15 -69.83
CA ALA A 2 -17.66 -40.77 -69.55
C ALA A 2 -18.28 -40.25 -68.23
N LYS A 3 -17.63 -39.25 -67.62
CA LYS A 3 -17.91 -38.63 -66.31
C LYS A 3 -19.33 -38.07 -66.18
N PRO A 4 -19.80 -37.87 -64.93
CA PRO A 4 -20.44 -36.61 -64.58
C PRO A 4 -19.52 -35.73 -63.73
N PHE A 5 -19.50 -34.48 -64.16
CA PHE A 5 -19.00 -33.29 -63.49
C PHE A 5 -19.81 -33.04 -62.21
N VAL A 6 -19.16 -32.70 -61.09
CA VAL A 6 -19.80 -31.89 -60.05
C VAL A 6 -18.83 -30.79 -59.65
N LEU A 7 -19.16 -29.58 -60.08
CA LEU A 7 -18.71 -28.33 -59.50
C LEU A 7 -19.59 -28.07 -58.28
N ASN A 8 -18.98 -27.78 -57.14
CA ASN A 8 -19.41 -26.82 -56.12
C ASN A 8 -18.58 -27.07 -54.85
N LEU A 9 -18.14 -26.11 -54.06
CA LEU A 9 -17.90 -24.67 -54.14
C LEU A 9 -17.52 -24.39 -52.67
N ILE A 10 -16.48 -23.58 -52.43
CA ILE A 10 -16.11 -23.01 -51.12
C ILE A 10 -15.29 -23.96 -50.23
N ASP A 11 -13.99 -23.65 -50.14
CA ASP A 11 -13.17 -23.99 -48.98
C ASP A 11 -13.89 -23.47 -47.72
N HIS A 12 -14.35 -24.37 -46.86
CA HIS A 12 -14.67 -23.99 -45.50
C HIS A 12 -13.35 -23.59 -44.83
N ILE A 13 -12.99 -22.31 -44.94
CA ILE A 13 -12.15 -21.65 -43.97
C ILE A 13 -12.94 -21.76 -42.66
N GLU A 14 -12.62 -22.75 -41.84
CA GLU A 14 -12.96 -22.67 -40.42
C GLU A 14 -12.33 -21.36 -39.93
N PRO A 15 -13.11 -20.37 -39.45
CA PRO A 15 -12.51 -19.27 -38.74
C PRO A 15 -11.82 -19.92 -37.54
N ASP A 16 -10.50 -19.77 -37.46
CA ASP A 16 -9.72 -20.07 -36.27
C ASP A 16 -10.26 -19.17 -35.16
N LEU A 17 -11.33 -19.63 -34.51
CA LEU A 17 -11.99 -18.92 -33.43
C LEU A 17 -10.92 -18.84 -32.34
N PRO A 18 -10.51 -17.64 -31.93
CA PRO A 18 -9.48 -17.50 -30.92
C PRO A 18 -9.96 -18.27 -29.68
N VAL A 19 -9.25 -19.35 -29.35
CA VAL A 19 -9.47 -20.09 -28.11
C VAL A 19 -9.44 -19.04 -27.01
N PRO A 20 -10.54 -18.80 -26.28
CA PRO A 20 -10.57 -17.73 -25.31
C PRO A 20 -9.51 -18.07 -24.28
N SER A 21 -8.42 -17.30 -24.30
CA SER A 21 -7.40 -17.42 -23.28
C SER A 21 -8.14 -17.30 -21.95
N ARG A 22 -8.07 -18.33 -21.10
CA ARG A 22 -8.48 -18.24 -19.70
C ARG A 22 -7.53 -17.30 -18.97
N ARG A 23 -7.38 -16.07 -19.44
CA ARG A 23 -6.85 -14.98 -18.66
C ARG A 23 -7.88 -14.76 -17.57
N GLY A 24 -7.58 -15.27 -16.38
CA GLY A 24 -8.37 -14.99 -15.19
C GLY A 24 -8.64 -13.49 -15.08
N ARG A 25 -9.78 -13.12 -14.50
CA ARG A 25 -10.13 -11.73 -14.22
C ARG A 25 -8.95 -11.06 -13.52
N LYS A 26 -8.44 -9.96 -14.09
CA LYS A 26 -7.36 -9.19 -13.47
C LYS A 26 -7.75 -8.86 -12.02
N PRO A 27 -6.81 -8.90 -11.06
CA PRO A 27 -7.07 -8.48 -9.69
C PRO A 27 -7.75 -7.11 -9.68
N ALA A 28 -8.82 -6.98 -8.89
CA ALA A 28 -9.55 -5.73 -8.79
C ALA A 28 -8.70 -4.74 -7.97
N VAL A 29 -7.99 -3.85 -8.68
CA VAL A 29 -7.24 -2.73 -8.12
C VAL A 29 -8.14 -1.49 -8.16
N SER A 30 -8.19 -0.74 -7.06
CA SER A 30 -8.90 0.54 -7.00
C SER A 30 -8.10 1.53 -6.16
N ASP A 31 -8.08 2.79 -6.55
CA ASP A 31 -7.39 3.84 -5.80
C ASP A 31 -8.03 4.06 -4.43
N ASN A 32 -7.19 4.37 -3.44
CA ASN A 32 -7.66 4.76 -2.12
C ASN A 32 -7.84 6.29 -2.06
N PRO A 33 -9.09 6.79 -1.93
CA PRO A 33 -9.38 8.22 -2.00
C PRO A 33 -8.80 9.03 -0.83
N ILE A 34 -8.45 8.39 0.29
CA ILE A 34 -7.94 9.06 1.50
C ILE A 34 -6.48 8.74 1.80
N ALA A 35 -5.78 8.05 0.89
CA ALA A 35 -4.38 7.65 1.12
C ALA A 35 -3.45 8.82 1.47
N HIS A 36 -3.77 10.02 1.00
CA HIS A 36 -2.98 11.23 1.24
C HIS A 36 -3.19 11.87 2.62
N ILE A 37 -4.23 11.48 3.37
CA ILE A 37 -4.56 12.02 4.70
C ILE A 37 -4.73 10.94 5.78
N ILE A 38 -4.65 9.66 5.43
CA ILE A 38 -4.93 8.56 6.37
C ILE A 38 -3.98 8.54 7.57
N ALA A 39 -2.72 8.97 7.40
CA ALA A 39 -1.75 9.06 8.50
C ALA A 39 -2.25 9.99 9.61
N GLU A 40 -2.74 11.17 9.24
CA GLU A 40 -3.31 12.15 10.19
C GLU A 40 -4.63 11.65 10.80
N LEU A 41 -5.48 11.02 9.97
CA LEU A 41 -6.79 10.52 10.41
C LEU A 41 -6.71 9.36 11.39
N SER A 42 -5.72 8.48 11.25
CA SER A 42 -5.62 7.22 11.99
C SER A 42 -4.63 7.27 13.16
N PHE A 43 -4.05 8.44 13.45
CA PHE A 43 -3.08 8.60 14.52
C PHE A 43 -3.69 8.26 15.89
N PRO A 44 -3.16 7.28 16.65
CA PRO A 44 -3.86 6.70 17.80
C PRO A 44 -4.35 7.70 18.86
N ASP A 45 -3.55 8.72 19.17
CA ASP A 45 -3.86 9.67 20.25
C ASP A 45 -4.89 10.74 19.85
N THR A 46 -5.07 10.96 18.55
CA THR A 46 -5.94 12.02 18.01
C THR A 46 -7.04 11.49 17.11
N ARG A 47 -7.12 10.16 16.94
CA ARG A 47 -8.09 9.49 16.09
C ARG A 47 -9.51 9.79 16.57
N PRO A 48 -10.36 10.42 15.73
CA PRO A 48 -11.69 10.81 16.16
C PRO A 48 -12.64 9.61 16.21
N LEU A 49 -13.61 9.62 17.13
CA LEU A 49 -14.55 8.50 17.32
C LEU A 49 -15.34 8.15 16.04
N TRP A 50 -15.72 9.14 15.24
CA TRP A 50 -16.45 8.92 13.98
C TRP A 50 -15.62 8.13 12.95
N PHE A 51 -14.30 8.16 13.03
CA PHE A 51 -13.44 7.33 12.18
C PHE A 51 -13.64 5.86 12.55
N ASP A 52 -13.58 5.56 13.84
CA ASP A 52 -13.76 4.20 14.35
C ASP A 52 -15.17 3.68 14.08
N ASP A 53 -16.20 4.51 14.22
CA ASP A 53 -17.58 4.14 13.89
C ASP A 53 -17.75 3.75 12.41
N ILE A 54 -17.14 4.51 11.49
CA ILE A 54 -17.18 4.23 10.04
C ILE A 54 -16.40 2.95 9.71
N VAL A 55 -15.23 2.76 10.31
CA VAL A 55 -14.42 1.56 10.10
C VAL A 55 -15.14 0.33 10.65
N PHE A 56 -15.68 0.42 11.87
CA PHE A 56 -16.45 -0.65 12.50
C PHE A 56 -17.68 -1.04 11.66
N GLY A 57 -18.48 -0.06 11.24
CA GLY A 57 -19.63 -0.30 10.37
C GLY A 57 -19.24 -0.94 9.03
N SER A 58 -18.08 -0.57 8.49
CA SER A 58 -17.55 -1.16 7.25
C SER A 58 -17.07 -2.60 7.44
N CYS A 59 -16.47 -2.93 8.59
CA CYS A 59 -16.10 -4.29 8.95
C CYS A 59 -17.34 -5.20 8.98
N LEU A 60 -18.41 -4.77 9.64
CA LEU A 60 -19.66 -5.53 9.72
C LEU A 60 -20.35 -5.67 8.36
N THR A 61 -20.40 -4.60 7.58
CA THR A 61 -21.14 -4.55 6.30
C THR A 61 -20.42 -5.31 5.19
N SER A 62 -19.10 -5.16 5.05
CA SER A 62 -18.35 -5.63 3.88
C SER A 62 -17.56 -6.92 4.11
N ALA A 63 -17.00 -7.13 5.30
CA ALA A 63 -16.30 -8.38 5.61
C ALA A 63 -17.25 -9.48 6.15
N GLY A 64 -18.44 -9.06 6.60
CA GLY A 64 -19.44 -9.92 7.21
C GLY A 64 -19.08 -10.38 8.62
N GLN A 65 -19.95 -11.18 9.20
CA GLN A 65 -19.83 -11.70 10.56
C GLN A 65 -20.07 -13.20 10.64
N SER A 66 -19.63 -13.83 11.73
CA SER A 66 -19.94 -15.23 12.06
C SER A 66 -20.13 -15.33 13.56
N GLY A 67 -21.30 -15.79 14.01
CA GLY A 67 -21.61 -15.90 15.44
C GLY A 67 -21.45 -14.59 16.22
N ASN A 68 -21.90 -13.45 15.65
CA ASN A 68 -21.75 -12.09 16.19
C ASN A 68 -20.32 -11.56 16.30
N VAL A 69 -19.33 -12.27 15.75
CA VAL A 69 -17.93 -11.82 15.68
C VAL A 69 -17.63 -11.35 14.26
N CYS A 70 -16.98 -10.19 14.13
CA CYS A 70 -16.55 -9.71 12.81
C CYS A 70 -15.46 -10.62 12.23
N ASN A 71 -15.51 -10.87 10.92
CA ASN A 71 -14.56 -11.73 10.23
C ASN A 71 -13.15 -11.14 10.10
N VAL A 72 -12.96 -9.86 10.43
CA VAL A 72 -11.70 -9.10 10.34
C VAL A 72 -11.55 -8.22 11.58
N ALA A 73 -10.32 -7.95 11.98
CA ALA A 73 -10.05 -7.00 13.06
C ALA A 73 -10.02 -5.57 12.51
N MET A 74 -10.45 -4.59 13.31
CA MET A 74 -10.44 -3.17 12.91
C MET A 74 -9.02 -2.70 12.58
N ASP A 75 -8.01 -3.08 13.37
CA ASP A 75 -6.63 -2.66 13.14
C ASP A 75 -6.07 -3.18 11.80
N GLU A 76 -6.53 -4.35 11.34
CA GLU A 76 -6.16 -4.87 10.01
C GLU A 76 -6.77 -4.02 8.89
N VAL A 77 -8.00 -3.55 9.09
CA VAL A 77 -8.68 -2.66 8.15
C VAL A 77 -8.03 -1.28 8.17
N VAL A 78 -7.72 -0.73 9.35
CA VAL A 78 -6.99 0.54 9.49
C VAL A 78 -5.62 0.44 8.82
N GLY A 79 -4.86 -0.63 9.05
CA GLY A 79 -3.60 -0.86 8.37
C GLY A 79 -3.74 -0.89 6.84
N ALA A 80 -4.80 -1.54 6.33
CA ALA A 80 -5.07 -1.56 4.89
C ALA A 80 -5.49 -0.20 4.31
N LEU A 81 -6.03 0.73 5.13
CA LEU A 81 -6.31 2.10 4.70
C LEU A 81 -5.05 2.92 4.40
N HIS A 82 -3.86 2.48 4.84
CA HIS A 82 -2.57 3.10 4.50
C HIS A 82 -2.06 2.71 3.11
N LEU A 83 -2.70 1.75 2.44
CA LEU A 83 -2.34 1.39 1.08
C LEU A 83 -2.78 2.48 0.09
N ARG A 84 -1.91 2.81 -0.86
CA ARG A 84 -2.23 3.74 -1.96
C ARG A 84 -3.33 3.18 -2.88
N THR A 85 -3.30 1.88 -3.12
CA THR A 85 -4.28 1.14 -3.91
C THR A 85 -4.79 -0.06 -3.12
N PHE A 86 -6.07 -0.37 -3.27
CA PHE A 86 -6.69 -1.52 -2.62
C PHE A 86 -6.42 -2.79 -3.41
N GLU A 87 -5.29 -3.42 -3.09
CA GLU A 87 -4.83 -4.67 -3.68
C GLU A 87 -4.69 -5.74 -2.61
N VAL A 88 -4.97 -6.99 -2.98
CA VAL A 88 -4.86 -8.13 -2.04
C VAL A 88 -3.40 -8.55 -1.87
N GLN A 89 -2.56 -8.37 -2.89
CA GLN A 89 -1.20 -8.89 -2.93
C GLN A 89 -0.33 -8.44 -1.74
N PRO A 90 -0.30 -7.15 -1.34
CA PRO A 90 0.51 -6.71 -0.20
C PRO A 90 0.17 -7.44 1.11
N LEU A 91 -1.10 -7.80 1.32
CA LEU A 91 -1.53 -8.54 2.51
C LEU A 91 -1.13 -10.03 2.42
N LEU A 92 -1.12 -10.61 1.22
CA LEU A 92 -0.63 -11.99 1.02
C LEU A 92 0.88 -12.06 1.27
N ASP A 93 1.63 -11.07 0.78
CA ASP A 93 3.08 -10.98 0.98
C ASP A 93 3.43 -10.80 2.47
N ALA A 94 2.55 -10.14 3.23
CA ALA A 94 2.61 -10.06 4.69
C ALA A 94 2.15 -11.34 5.42
N GLY A 95 1.88 -12.44 4.70
CA GLY A 95 1.51 -13.74 5.27
C GLY A 95 0.03 -13.90 5.61
N MET A 96 -0.84 -12.96 5.22
CA MET A 96 -2.28 -13.07 5.50
C MET A 96 -2.95 -14.11 4.59
N ALA A 97 -3.80 -14.96 5.18
CA ALA A 97 -4.57 -15.94 4.42
C ALA A 97 -5.47 -15.27 3.36
N LYS A 98 -5.50 -15.83 2.15
CA LYS A 98 -6.19 -15.24 0.97
C LYS A 98 -7.62 -14.77 1.24
N ARG A 99 -8.43 -15.60 1.89
CA ARG A 99 -9.83 -15.27 2.21
C ARG A 99 -9.94 -14.10 3.19
N LYS A 100 -9.01 -14.00 4.14
CA LYS A 100 -8.94 -12.91 5.12
C LYS A 100 -8.48 -11.62 4.44
N ALA A 101 -7.43 -11.68 3.63
CA ALA A 101 -6.93 -10.53 2.86
C ALA A 101 -7.99 -9.93 1.95
N GLN A 102 -8.78 -10.76 1.25
CA GLN A 102 -9.91 -10.30 0.44
C GLN A 102 -10.97 -9.57 1.26
N ARG A 103 -11.30 -10.07 2.46
CA ARG A 103 -12.28 -9.44 3.38
C ARG A 103 -11.76 -8.12 3.94
N VAL A 104 -10.49 -8.06 4.34
CA VAL A 104 -9.85 -6.82 4.81
C VAL A 104 -9.88 -5.76 3.72
N ILE A 105 -9.48 -6.10 2.49
CA ILE A 105 -9.51 -5.16 1.36
C ILE A 105 -10.94 -4.72 1.00
N ALA A 106 -11.93 -5.61 1.12
CA ALA A 106 -13.33 -5.23 0.91
C ALA A 106 -13.80 -4.22 1.98
N ALA A 107 -13.52 -4.47 3.26
CA ALA A 107 -13.85 -3.56 4.34
C ALA A 107 -13.09 -2.23 4.26
N ALA A 108 -11.80 -2.25 3.92
CA ALA A 108 -10.98 -1.06 3.76
C ALA A 108 -11.49 -0.17 2.62
N ARG A 109 -11.85 -0.77 1.47
CA ARG A 109 -12.44 -0.03 0.35
C ARG A 109 -13.75 0.64 0.74
N HIS A 110 -14.62 -0.08 1.44
CA HIS A 110 -15.88 0.47 1.93
C HIS A 110 -15.67 1.59 2.94
N ALA A 111 -14.76 1.39 3.91
CA ALA A 111 -14.40 2.38 4.91
C ALA A 111 -13.80 3.65 4.28
N ALA A 112 -12.88 3.52 3.33
CA ALA A 112 -12.28 4.66 2.66
C ALA A 112 -13.30 5.50 1.90
N HIS A 113 -14.26 4.88 1.23
CA HIS A 113 -15.37 5.63 0.62
C HIS A 113 -16.29 6.27 1.65
N GLY A 114 -16.57 5.60 2.78
CA GLY A 114 -17.35 6.16 3.88
C GLY A 114 -16.68 7.40 4.49
N LEU A 115 -15.38 7.29 4.80
CA LEU A 115 -14.54 8.36 5.34
C LEU A 115 -14.44 9.52 4.35
N PHE A 116 -14.15 9.24 3.08
CA PHE A 116 -14.12 10.26 2.03
C PHE A 116 -15.47 10.99 1.93
N THR A 117 -16.58 10.25 1.86
CA THR A 117 -17.94 10.83 1.80
C THR A 117 -18.27 11.65 3.04
N TYR A 118 -17.82 11.23 4.22
CA TYR A 118 -17.98 11.97 5.46
C TYR A 118 -17.23 13.31 5.43
N LEU A 119 -16.01 13.31 4.90
CA LEU A 119 -15.13 14.47 4.83
C LEU A 119 -15.54 15.48 3.75
N ILE A 120 -15.95 15.05 2.55
CA ILE A 120 -16.42 15.98 1.51
C ILE A 120 -17.67 16.77 1.93
N ARG A 121 -18.46 16.23 2.87
CA ARG A 121 -19.62 16.92 3.47
C ARG A 121 -19.22 17.91 4.56
N ARG A 122 -17.94 17.96 4.93
CA ARG A 122 -17.34 18.79 5.98
C ARG A 122 -16.03 19.39 5.46
N PRO A 123 -16.09 20.32 4.51
CA PRO A 123 -14.92 20.81 3.79
C PRO A 123 -13.85 21.41 4.72
N GLU A 124 -14.25 22.10 5.79
CA GLU A 124 -13.30 22.66 6.78
C GLU A 124 -12.47 21.57 7.48
N LEU A 125 -13.09 20.43 7.77
CA LEU A 125 -12.42 19.30 8.39
C LEU A 125 -11.47 18.61 7.40
N LEU A 126 -11.90 18.45 6.14
CA LEU A 126 -11.06 17.90 5.08
C LEU A 126 -9.83 18.79 4.84
N GLU A 127 -10.03 20.10 4.68
CA GLU A 127 -8.95 21.06 4.47
C GLU A 127 -7.94 21.05 5.63
N ARG A 128 -8.43 20.91 6.87
CA ARG A 128 -7.56 20.76 8.05
C ARG A 128 -6.64 19.55 7.91
N PHE A 129 -7.19 18.36 7.63
CA PHE A 129 -6.38 17.15 7.48
C PHE A 129 -5.44 17.21 6.27
N GLU A 130 -5.87 17.80 5.16
CA GLU A 130 -5.01 18.00 3.99
C GLU A 130 -3.84 18.96 4.30
N LYS A 131 -4.10 20.00 5.08
CA LYS A 131 -3.05 20.94 5.53
C LYS A 131 -2.08 20.28 6.48
N GLU A 132 -2.56 19.52 7.47
CA GLU A 132 -1.75 18.75 8.41
C GLU A 132 -0.86 17.74 7.64
N ALA A 133 -1.44 16.94 6.75
CA ALA A 133 -0.69 15.99 5.91
C ALA A 133 0.34 16.68 5.00
N ARG A 134 0.04 17.88 4.49
CA ARG A 134 1.00 18.67 3.69
C ARG A 134 2.14 19.22 4.54
N ILE A 135 1.88 19.59 5.79
CA ILE A 135 2.93 20.00 6.73
C ILE A 135 3.80 18.80 7.06
N GLU A 136 3.20 17.66 7.41
CA GLU A 136 3.94 16.43 7.71
C GLU A 136 4.77 15.99 6.51
N ALA A 137 4.23 15.98 5.30
CA ALA A 137 5.01 15.70 4.09
C ALA A 137 6.19 16.67 3.92
N LYS A 138 6.03 17.96 4.23
CA LYS A 138 7.14 18.93 4.21
C LYS A 138 8.17 18.70 5.32
N LEU A 139 7.76 18.13 6.46
CA LEU A 139 8.63 17.84 7.62
C LEU A 139 9.34 16.49 7.49
N ALA A 140 8.67 15.45 6.99
CA ALA A 140 9.27 14.18 6.61
C ALA A 140 10.32 14.37 5.50
N TYR A 141 10.06 15.30 4.57
CA TYR A 141 11.02 15.80 3.59
C TYR A 141 11.75 17.06 4.04
N SER A 142 11.65 17.45 5.32
CA SER A 142 12.53 18.49 5.82
C SER A 142 13.93 17.92 5.70
N HIS A 143 14.66 18.55 4.81
CA HIS A 143 16.08 18.51 4.65
C HIS A 143 16.70 17.97 5.96
N VAL A 144 17.04 16.67 5.96
CA VAL A 144 18.40 16.35 6.32
C VAL A 144 19.17 17.26 5.39
N ALA A 145 19.45 18.48 5.84
CA ALA A 145 20.65 19.14 5.44
C ALA A 145 21.63 18.01 5.67
N LEU A 146 22.08 17.40 4.57
CA LEU A 146 23.33 16.69 4.55
C LEU A 146 24.33 17.80 4.84
N VAL A 147 24.31 18.33 6.07
CA VAL A 147 25.42 19.01 6.68
C VAL A 147 26.46 17.92 6.52
N PRO A 148 27.45 18.10 5.64
CA PRO A 148 28.51 17.13 5.52
C PRO A 148 29.02 16.99 6.95
N TYR A 149 28.80 15.82 7.54
CA TYR A 149 29.20 15.55 8.91
C TYR A 149 30.67 15.90 8.96
N THR A 150 31.00 17.01 9.62
CA THR A 150 32.38 17.46 9.75
C THR A 150 32.92 16.61 10.89
N PRO A 151 33.79 15.63 10.62
CA PRO A 151 34.23 14.74 11.67
C PRO A 151 34.95 15.54 12.74
N LEU A 152 34.53 15.42 14.00
CA LEU A 152 35.24 16.03 15.13
C LEU A 152 36.66 15.45 15.29
N LYS A 153 36.92 14.28 14.69
CA LYS A 153 38.22 13.62 14.55
C LYS A 153 38.33 13.05 13.14
N GLU A 154 39.49 13.19 12.50
CA GLU A 154 39.75 12.56 11.21
C GLU A 154 39.44 11.06 11.30
N VAL A 155 38.51 10.60 10.48
CA VAL A 155 38.07 9.21 10.44
C VAL A 155 39.14 8.39 9.72
N PRO A 156 39.58 7.24 10.26
CA PRO A 156 40.56 6.37 9.61
C PRO A 156 40.16 6.01 8.18
N ARG A 157 41.15 5.97 7.28
CA ARG A 157 40.96 5.77 5.83
C ARG A 157 40.14 4.52 5.49
N HIS A 158 40.33 3.41 6.20
CA HIS A 158 39.58 2.18 5.97
C HIS A 158 38.06 2.34 6.18
N ILE A 159 37.61 3.20 7.09
CA ILE A 159 36.19 3.47 7.31
C ILE A 159 35.63 4.32 6.16
N VAL A 160 36.42 5.27 5.65
CA VAL A 160 36.05 6.08 4.48
C VAL A 160 35.91 5.19 3.23
N GLU A 161 36.82 4.24 3.05
CA GLU A 161 36.78 3.26 1.95
C GLU A 161 35.52 2.38 2.01
N LEU A 162 35.02 2.02 3.21
CA LEU A 162 33.73 1.31 3.36
C LEU A 162 32.54 2.15 2.87
N ARG A 163 32.55 3.45 3.15
CA ARG A 163 31.52 4.38 2.64
C ARG A 163 31.57 4.49 1.12
N GLU A 164 32.78 4.63 0.55
CA GLU A 164 32.98 4.74 -0.90
C GLU A 164 32.62 3.45 -1.63
N ALA A 165 32.84 2.29 -1.00
CA ALA A 165 32.41 0.98 -1.49
C ALA A 165 30.89 0.75 -1.39
N GLY A 166 30.16 1.63 -0.68
CA GLY A 166 28.71 1.53 -0.50
C GLY A 166 28.26 0.50 0.54
N ASP A 167 29.18 -0.07 1.32
CA ASP A 167 28.86 -0.98 2.43
C ASP A 167 28.50 -0.18 3.69
N TYR A 168 27.26 0.31 3.72
CA TYR A 168 26.78 1.19 4.79
C TYR A 168 26.64 0.48 6.15
N LEU A 169 26.51 -0.85 6.17
CA LEU A 169 26.45 -1.61 7.42
C LEU A 169 27.82 -1.67 8.08
N ALA A 170 28.83 -2.15 7.34
CA ALA A 170 30.20 -2.20 7.83
C ALA A 170 30.74 -0.81 8.17
N TYR A 171 30.40 0.20 7.34
CA TYR A 171 30.71 1.61 7.62
C TYR A 171 30.13 2.07 8.97
N GLY A 172 28.86 1.75 9.24
CA GLY A 172 28.19 2.14 10.49
C GLY A 172 28.78 1.48 11.73
N GLU A 173 29.12 0.19 11.64
CA GLU A 173 29.76 -0.58 12.72
C GLU A 173 31.15 -0.02 13.05
N ALA A 174 32.00 0.17 12.03
CA ALA A 174 33.34 0.71 12.21
C ALA A 174 33.34 2.13 12.79
N LEU A 175 32.37 2.97 12.37
CA LEU A 175 32.19 4.32 12.94
C LEU A 175 31.80 4.30 14.42
N ARG A 176 30.95 3.34 14.82
CA ARG A 176 30.52 3.20 16.21
C ARG A 176 31.70 2.80 17.09
N GLU A 177 32.49 1.82 16.66
CA GLU A 177 33.68 1.36 17.39
C GLU A 177 34.73 2.46 17.53
N PHE A 178 35.06 3.16 16.44
CA PHE A 178 36.01 4.28 16.45
C PHE A 178 35.62 5.38 17.45
N ARG A 179 34.31 5.65 17.58
CA ARG A 179 33.82 6.66 18.54
C ARG A 179 33.83 6.18 19.99
N LEU A 180 33.53 4.91 20.23
CA LEU A 180 33.58 4.32 21.58
C LEU A 180 35.01 4.31 22.15
N GLN A 181 36.02 4.13 21.29
CA GLN A 181 37.44 4.19 21.69
C GLN A 181 37.93 5.60 22.06
N GLY A 182 37.16 6.65 21.73
CA GLY A 182 37.53 8.05 21.97
C GLY A 182 36.95 8.70 23.22
N ILE A 183 36.31 7.92 24.11
CA ILE A 183 35.60 8.38 25.34
C ILE A 183 36.41 8.13 26.63
N HIS A 184 37.73 7.94 26.53
CA HIS A 184 38.65 7.89 27.68
C HIS A 184 39.65 9.04 27.63
#